data_AF-A0A4Q0A303-F1
#
_entry.id   AF-A0A4Q0A303-F1
#
_cell.length_a   1.000
_cell.length_b   1.000
_cell.length_c   1.000
_cell.angle_alpha   90.00
_cell.angle_beta   90.00
_cell.angle_gamma   90.00
#
_symmetry.space_group_name_H-M   'P 1'
#
loop_
_entity.id
_entity.type
_entity.pdbx_description
1 polymer ?
#
loop_
_entity_poly.entity_id
_entity_poly.type
_entity_poly.pdbx_seq_one_letter_code
_entity_poly.pdbx_strand_id
1 'polypeptide(L)'
;MSALAWPFAIVKMAQIIDNPWAVGLNRATKAGEVLADVLRRRAEGGGRDGKEEIEPQPQGNRPTILVGYSLGALTIFRCLQVLAQNPANEGLIDSVVLLGGPFQGNQRDSWAAVRRVVARRIVVGYSTNDWILAYLYRVQALSIHMIGLTGVDDAVANPDGRIENVDLSDIVAYHSDYSLKLTEILDRVNI
;
A
#
# COMPACT_ATOMS: atom_id res chain seq x y z
N MET A 1 26.65 37.49 5.71
CA MET A 1 26.65 36.01 5.64
C MET A 1 25.29 35.36 5.93
N SER A 2 24.17 36.09 5.81
CA SER A 2 22.84 35.54 6.19
C SER A 2 22.07 34.88 5.05
N ALA A 3 22.43 35.14 3.79
CA ALA A 3 21.74 34.60 2.61
C ALA A 3 21.99 33.08 2.38
N LEU A 4 23.08 32.53 2.91
CA LEU A 4 23.42 31.10 2.81
C LEU A 4 22.89 30.27 3.99
N ALA A 5 22.53 30.91 5.11
CA ALA A 5 22.05 30.21 6.30
C ALA A 5 20.68 29.58 6.09
N TRP A 6 19.82 30.24 5.32
CA TRP A 6 18.47 29.75 5.00
C TRP A 6 18.49 28.50 4.10
N PRO A 7 19.23 28.46 2.97
CA PRO A 7 19.43 27.23 2.19
C PRO A 7 19.97 26.06 3.03
N PHE A 8 20.96 26.29 3.88
CA PHE A 8 21.54 25.23 4.71
C PHE A 8 20.56 24.70 5.77
N ALA A 9 19.73 25.56 6.35
CA ALA A 9 18.70 25.16 7.30
C ALA A 9 17.63 24.27 6.65
N ILE A 10 17.19 24.60 5.42
CA ILE A 10 16.24 23.78 4.66
C ILE A 10 16.83 22.41 4.34
N VAL A 11 18.08 22.36 3.84
CA VAL A 11 18.76 21.09 3.53
C VAL A 11 18.88 20.21 4.77
N LYS A 12 19.23 20.78 5.93
CA LYS A 12 19.30 20.01 7.19
C LYS A 12 17.94 19.49 7.65
N MET A 13 16.88 20.31 7.57
CA MET A 13 15.53 19.87 7.92
C MET A 13 15.02 18.76 7.00
N ALA A 14 15.32 18.86 5.69
CA ALA A 14 15.02 17.79 4.73
C ALA A 14 15.74 16.48 5.12
N GLN A 15 17.04 16.53 5.39
CA GLN A 15 17.81 15.35 5.82
C GLN A 15 17.30 14.70 7.12
N ILE A 16 16.78 15.51 8.06
CA ILE A 16 16.18 15.01 9.31
C ILE A 16 14.88 14.26 9.04
N ILE A 17 14.11 14.65 8.02
CA ILE A 17 12.84 14.01 7.64
C ILE A 17 13.07 12.79 6.75
N ASP A 18 14.06 12.86 5.84
CA ASP A 18 14.38 11.80 4.89
C ASP A 18 14.80 10.49 5.59
N ASN A 19 15.50 10.57 6.72
CA ASN A 19 15.97 9.38 7.45
C ASN A 19 14.82 8.59 8.12
N PRO A 20 13.93 9.18 8.95
CA PRO A 20 12.73 8.51 9.45
C PRO A 20 11.82 7.97 8.35
N TRP A 21 11.66 8.72 7.25
CA TRP A 21 10.83 8.29 6.12
C TRP A 21 11.41 7.04 5.43
N ALA A 22 12.70 7.05 5.09
CA ALA A 22 13.38 5.90 4.50
C ALA A 22 13.34 4.67 5.43
N VAL A 23 13.51 4.88 6.74
CA VAL A 23 13.37 3.82 7.75
C VAL A 23 11.93 3.29 7.76
N GLY A 24 10.93 4.18 7.68
CA GLY A 24 9.51 3.83 7.59
C GLY A 24 9.21 2.95 6.38
N LEU A 25 9.66 3.35 5.19
CA LEU A 25 9.52 2.57 3.94
C LEU A 25 10.15 1.18 4.07
N ASN A 26 11.37 1.08 4.61
CA ASN A 26 12.05 -0.20 4.81
C ASN A 26 11.28 -1.12 5.78
N ARG A 27 10.82 -0.56 6.91
CA ARG A 27 10.01 -1.32 7.89
C ARG A 27 8.69 -1.76 7.30
N ALA A 28 8.01 -0.91 6.53
CA ALA A 28 6.76 -1.24 5.87
C ALA A 28 6.92 -2.40 4.89
N THR A 29 8.00 -2.42 4.10
CA THR A 29 8.35 -3.52 3.19
C THR A 29 8.58 -4.83 3.95
N LYS A 30 9.39 -4.81 5.02
CA LYS A 30 9.63 -6.01 5.85
C LYS A 30 8.36 -6.52 6.52
N ALA A 31 7.52 -5.61 7.01
CA ALA A 31 6.22 -5.97 7.59
C ALA A 31 5.32 -6.66 6.54
N GLY A 32 5.39 -6.25 5.28
CA GLY A 32 4.65 -6.88 4.19
C GLY A 32 5.09 -8.32 3.94
N GLU A 33 6.40 -8.59 4.01
CA GLU A 33 6.94 -9.96 3.90
C GLU A 33 6.45 -10.85 5.05
N VAL A 34 6.48 -10.34 6.28
CA VAL A 34 5.96 -11.06 7.46
C VAL A 34 4.45 -11.30 7.33
N LEU A 35 3.69 -10.30 6.87
CA LEU A 35 2.24 -10.44 6.65
C LEU A 35 1.93 -11.52 5.62
N ALA A 36 2.68 -11.60 4.52
CA ALA A 36 2.53 -12.64 3.52
C ALA A 36 2.77 -14.04 4.10
N ASP A 37 3.80 -14.20 4.93
CA ASP A 37 4.08 -15.47 5.61
C ASP A 37 2.94 -15.87 6.57
N VAL A 38 2.36 -14.93 7.31
CA VAL A 38 1.22 -15.19 8.20
C VAL A 38 -0.01 -15.63 7.40
N LEU A 39 -0.33 -14.93 6.31
CA LEU A 39 -1.49 -15.24 5.46
C LEU A 39 -1.35 -16.60 4.78
N ARG A 40 -0.16 -16.94 4.27
CA ARG A 40 0.11 -18.26 3.67
C ARG A 40 -0.04 -19.39 4.70
N ARG A 41 0.54 -19.25 5.89
CA ARG A 41 0.43 -20.27 6.96
C ARG A 41 -1.01 -20.49 7.39
N ARG A 42 -1.81 -19.42 7.41
CA ARG A 42 -3.25 -19.50 7.68
C ARG A 42 -3.97 -20.30 6.58
N ALA A 43 -3.67 -20.02 5.32
CA ALA A 43 -4.28 -20.71 4.18
C ALA A 43 -3.95 -22.22 4.14
N GLU A 44 -2.73 -22.57 4.55
CA GLU A 44 -2.23 -23.95 4.59
C GLU A 44 -2.77 -24.77 5.78
N GLY A 45 -3.59 -24.19 6.66
CA GLY A 45 -4.20 -24.91 7.79
C GLY A 45 -3.32 -25.03 9.03
N GLY A 46 -2.19 -24.31 9.10
CA GLY A 46 -1.34 -24.19 10.29
C GLY A 46 -0.25 -25.25 10.45
N GLY A 47 1.02 -24.83 10.29
CA GLY A 47 2.20 -25.52 10.83
C GLY A 47 3.37 -25.64 9.84
N ARG A 48 4.46 -24.90 10.08
CA ARG A 48 5.78 -25.25 9.54
C ARG A 48 6.27 -26.43 10.38
N ASP A 49 6.43 -27.59 9.76
CA ASP A 49 7.17 -28.72 10.32
C ASP A 49 6.63 -29.33 11.62
N GLY A 50 5.32 -29.51 11.84
CA GLY A 50 4.76 -30.44 12.85
C GLY A 50 5.33 -30.39 14.28
N LYS A 51 6.01 -29.31 14.67
CA LYS A 51 6.82 -29.21 15.90
C LYS A 51 6.37 -28.09 16.84
N GLU A 52 5.51 -27.20 16.37
CA GLU A 52 4.78 -26.27 17.24
C GLU A 52 3.30 -26.60 17.13
N GLU A 53 2.73 -27.06 18.24
CA GLU A 53 1.30 -27.21 18.44
C GLU A 53 0.71 -25.79 18.49
N ILE A 54 0.47 -25.21 17.31
CA ILE A 54 -0.32 -23.99 17.19
C ILE A 54 -1.76 -24.43 17.42
N GLU A 55 -2.41 -23.86 18.44
CA GLU A 55 -3.82 -24.11 18.71
C GLU A 55 -4.63 -24.11 17.40
N PRO A 56 -5.53 -25.10 17.21
CA PRO A 56 -6.33 -25.20 16.00
C PRO A 56 -7.05 -23.87 15.76
N GLN A 57 -6.71 -23.17 14.68
CA GLN A 57 -7.32 -21.88 14.38
C GLN A 57 -8.84 -22.06 14.17
N PRO A 58 -9.69 -21.47 15.03
CA PRO A 58 -11.14 -21.67 14.98
C PRO A 58 -11.80 -20.91 13.82
N GLN A 59 -11.08 -20.02 13.13
CA GLN A 59 -11.52 -19.38 11.91
C GLN A 59 -11.06 -20.19 10.70
N GLY A 60 -11.97 -20.93 10.05
CA GLY A 60 -11.77 -21.50 8.72
C GLY A 60 -11.36 -20.45 7.66
N ASN A 61 -11.33 -20.84 6.39
CA ASN A 61 -10.85 -20.03 5.24
C ASN A 61 -11.75 -18.81 4.92
N ARG A 62 -11.98 -17.93 5.91
CA ARG A 62 -12.81 -16.72 5.79
C ARG A 62 -12.15 -15.77 4.78
N PRO A 63 -12.94 -15.16 3.89
CA PRO A 63 -12.43 -14.16 2.96
C PRO A 63 -11.73 -13.04 3.73
N THR A 64 -10.48 -12.76 3.35
CA THR A 64 -9.66 -11.73 3.99
C THR A 64 -9.71 -10.46 3.16
N ILE A 65 -10.12 -9.36 3.77
CA ILE A 65 -10.07 -8.03 3.18
C ILE A 65 -8.90 -7.28 3.82
N LEU A 66 -8.00 -6.73 3.00
CA LEU A 66 -6.87 -5.95 3.48
C LEU A 66 -7.11 -4.47 3.20
N VAL A 67 -7.03 -3.64 4.25
CA VAL A 67 -7.15 -2.18 4.12
C VAL A 67 -5.92 -1.53 4.72
N GLY A 68 -5.30 -0.63 3.96
CA GLY A 68 -4.15 0.13 4.44
C GLY A 68 -4.08 1.50 3.81
N TYR A 69 -3.60 2.46 4.59
CA TYR A 69 -3.31 3.80 4.13
C TYR A 69 -1.83 4.12 4.31
N SER A 70 -1.28 5.03 3.51
CA SER A 70 0.12 5.48 3.62
C SER A 70 1.10 4.30 3.59
N LEU A 71 2.04 4.21 4.53
CA LEU A 71 2.96 3.07 4.71
C LEU A 71 2.22 1.72 4.88
N GLY A 72 1.01 1.71 5.44
CA GLY A 72 0.19 0.49 5.53
C GLY A 72 -0.25 -0.01 4.15
N ALA A 73 -0.55 0.89 3.22
CA ALA A 73 -0.83 0.53 1.83
C ALA A 73 0.41 -0.08 1.17
N LEU A 74 1.61 0.46 1.43
CA LEU A 74 2.87 -0.12 0.96
C LEU A 74 3.11 -1.51 1.56
N THR A 75 2.86 -1.70 2.85
CA THR A 75 2.95 -2.99 3.53
C THR A 75 2.07 -4.04 2.84
N ILE A 76 0.81 -3.69 2.55
CA ILE A 76 -0.11 -4.60 1.84
C ILE A 76 0.36 -4.87 0.41
N PHE A 77 0.77 -3.84 -0.33
CA PHE A 77 1.27 -4.03 -1.69
C PHE A 77 2.48 -4.97 -1.73
N ARG A 78 3.43 -4.80 -0.82
CA ARG A 78 4.58 -5.70 -0.68
C ARG A 78 4.16 -7.11 -0.29
N CYS A 79 3.20 -7.25 0.63
CA CYS A 79 2.63 -8.55 1.00
C CYS A 79 2.08 -9.29 -0.23
N LEU A 80 1.27 -8.61 -1.06
CA LEU A 80 0.70 -9.19 -2.27
C LEU A 80 1.77 -9.57 -3.30
N GLN A 81 2.82 -8.77 -3.45
CA GLN A 81 3.95 -9.11 -4.33
C GLN A 81 4.66 -10.40 -3.88
N VAL A 82 4.82 -10.61 -2.58
CA VAL A 82 5.44 -11.82 -2.01
C VAL A 82 4.51 -13.02 -2.21
N LEU A 83 3.22 -12.87 -1.94
CA LEU A 83 2.23 -13.93 -2.17
C LEU A 83 2.17 -14.36 -3.64
N ALA A 84 2.29 -13.41 -4.57
CA ALA A 84 2.25 -13.66 -6.01
C ALA A 84 3.43 -14.50 -6.55
N GLN A 85 4.47 -14.72 -5.75
CA GLN A 85 5.59 -15.58 -6.13
C GLN A 85 5.21 -17.07 -6.15
N ASN A 86 4.14 -17.46 -5.44
CA ASN A 86 3.62 -18.82 -5.44
C ASN A 86 2.21 -18.85 -6.07
N PRO A 87 2.02 -19.52 -7.22
CA PRO A 87 0.71 -19.65 -7.87
C PRO A 87 -0.38 -20.28 -6.99
N ALA A 88 -0.02 -21.05 -5.95
CA ALA A 88 -1.00 -21.59 -5.00
C ALA A 88 -1.75 -20.52 -4.19
N ASN A 89 -1.25 -19.27 -4.17
CA ASN A 89 -1.87 -18.15 -3.47
C ASN A 89 -2.81 -17.32 -4.38
N GLU A 90 -3.12 -17.78 -5.59
CA GLU A 90 -4.07 -17.08 -6.46
C GLU A 90 -5.46 -17.03 -5.81
N GLY A 91 -6.07 -15.85 -5.81
CA GLY A 91 -7.35 -15.61 -5.15
C GLY A 91 -7.35 -15.76 -3.62
N LEU A 92 -6.17 -15.82 -2.97
CA LEU A 92 -6.06 -15.96 -1.51
C LEU A 92 -6.71 -14.79 -0.75
N ILE A 93 -6.64 -13.58 -1.31
CA ILE A 93 -7.18 -12.37 -0.70
C ILE A 93 -8.49 -12.03 -1.41
N ASP A 94 -9.55 -11.74 -0.66
CA ASP A 94 -10.84 -11.40 -1.26
C ASP A 94 -10.77 -10.03 -1.93
N SER A 95 -10.47 -8.99 -1.15
CA SER A 95 -10.46 -7.60 -1.60
C SER A 95 -9.33 -6.82 -0.95
N VAL A 96 -8.85 -5.80 -1.63
CA VAL A 96 -7.79 -4.92 -1.14
C VAL A 96 -8.19 -3.46 -1.30
N VAL A 97 -7.89 -2.63 -0.30
CA VAL A 97 -8.07 -1.17 -0.33
C VAL A 97 -6.73 -0.51 0.00
N LEU A 98 -6.19 0.22 -0.96
CA LEU A 98 -4.91 0.94 -0.87
C LEU A 98 -5.19 2.43 -0.94
N LEU A 99 -4.93 3.14 0.17
CA LEU A 99 -5.24 4.57 0.28
C LEU A 99 -3.94 5.38 0.39
N GLY A 100 -3.75 6.39 -0.46
CA GLY A 100 -2.63 7.33 -0.31
C GLY A 100 -1.25 6.67 -0.27
N GLY A 101 -1.03 5.62 -1.06
CA GLY A 101 0.19 4.79 -0.96
C GLY A 101 1.45 5.46 -1.54
N PRO A 102 2.63 5.33 -0.87
CA PRO A 102 3.90 5.90 -1.32
C PRO A 102 4.67 4.94 -2.26
N PHE A 103 4.02 4.45 -3.31
CA PHE A 103 4.63 3.58 -4.32
C PHE A 103 4.05 3.82 -5.71
N GLN A 104 4.66 3.21 -6.73
CA GLN A 104 4.41 3.54 -8.13
C GLN A 104 3.17 2.84 -8.70
N GLY A 105 2.33 3.61 -9.41
CA GLY A 105 1.12 3.11 -10.07
C GLY A 105 1.32 2.62 -11.51
N ASN A 106 2.51 2.78 -12.08
CA ASN A 106 2.80 2.47 -13.49
C ASN A 106 3.63 1.17 -13.70
N GLN A 107 3.77 0.34 -12.66
CA GLN A 107 4.55 -0.91 -12.72
C GLN A 107 3.72 -2.09 -13.24
N ARG A 108 3.56 -2.20 -14.56
CA ARG A 108 2.71 -3.22 -15.25
C ARG A 108 2.80 -4.62 -14.61
N ASP A 109 4.00 -5.17 -14.55
CA ASP A 109 4.22 -6.56 -14.15
C ASP A 109 3.93 -6.78 -12.65
N SER A 110 4.21 -5.78 -11.82
CA SER A 110 3.90 -5.83 -10.39
C SER A 110 2.40 -5.85 -10.15
N TRP A 111 1.64 -4.99 -10.83
CA TRP A 111 0.19 -4.96 -10.72
C TRP A 111 -0.45 -6.23 -11.29
N ALA A 112 0.05 -6.75 -12.42
CA ALA A 112 -0.40 -8.02 -12.97
C ALA A 112 -0.16 -9.20 -12.01
N ALA A 113 0.96 -9.21 -11.27
CA ALA A 113 1.24 -10.21 -10.26
C ALA A 113 0.32 -10.08 -9.04
N VAL A 114 0.19 -8.87 -8.48
CA VAL A 114 -0.66 -8.59 -7.31
C VAL A 114 -2.14 -8.93 -7.58
N ARG A 115 -2.63 -8.61 -8.78
CA ARG A 115 -4.03 -8.85 -9.17
C ARG A 115 -4.40 -10.34 -9.27
N ARG A 116 -3.43 -11.25 -9.42
CA ARG A 116 -3.68 -12.70 -9.39
C ARG A 116 -3.96 -13.21 -7.97
N VAL A 117 -3.38 -12.56 -6.96
CA VAL A 117 -3.56 -12.92 -5.54
C VAL A 117 -4.91 -12.45 -5.00
N VAL A 118 -5.47 -11.39 -5.58
CA VAL A 118 -6.74 -10.81 -5.16
C VAL A 118 -7.87 -11.38 -6.00
N ALA A 119 -8.91 -11.93 -5.38
CA ALA A 119 -10.01 -12.57 -6.08
C ALA A 119 -10.98 -11.56 -6.68
N ARG A 120 -11.47 -10.61 -5.86
CA ARG A 120 -12.60 -9.74 -6.21
C ARG A 120 -12.17 -8.41 -6.79
N ARG A 121 -11.59 -7.52 -5.98
CA ARG A 121 -11.23 -6.16 -6.41
C ARG A 121 -10.09 -5.55 -5.62
N ILE A 122 -9.41 -4.60 -6.25
CA ILE A 122 -8.38 -3.75 -5.65
C ILE A 122 -8.82 -2.30 -5.80
N VAL A 123 -9.19 -1.66 -4.70
CA VAL A 123 -9.52 -0.24 -4.67
C VAL A 123 -8.25 0.56 -4.40
N VAL A 124 -8.00 1.57 -5.22
CA VAL A 124 -6.90 2.52 -5.08
C VAL A 124 -7.48 3.90 -4.86
N GLY A 125 -7.53 4.32 -3.60
CA GLY A 125 -7.97 5.65 -3.19
C GLY A 125 -6.80 6.64 -3.25
N TYR A 126 -6.95 7.70 -4.04
CA TYR A 126 -5.93 8.74 -4.21
C TYR A 126 -6.52 10.13 -3.95
N SER A 127 -5.66 11.09 -3.64
CA SER A 127 -6.05 12.49 -3.53
C SER A 127 -5.00 13.37 -4.19
N THR A 128 -5.45 14.23 -5.09
CA THR A 128 -4.61 15.24 -5.74
C THR A 128 -4.18 16.35 -4.78
N ASN A 129 -4.84 16.45 -3.62
CA ASN A 129 -4.57 17.41 -2.55
C ASN A 129 -3.51 16.93 -1.54
N ASP A 130 -3.00 15.70 -1.66
CA ASP A 130 -2.05 15.14 -0.71
C ASP A 130 -0.65 15.79 -0.81
N TRP A 131 -0.46 16.83 0.01
CA TRP A 131 0.76 17.62 0.02
C TRP A 131 1.98 16.91 0.60
N ILE A 132 1.82 15.88 1.45
CA ILE A 132 2.97 15.17 2.01
C ILE A 132 3.64 14.34 0.92
N LEU A 133 2.84 13.59 0.15
CA LEU A 133 3.36 12.85 -1.00
C LEU A 133 3.87 13.81 -2.07
N ALA A 134 3.16 14.90 -2.35
CA ALA A 134 3.63 15.88 -3.32
C ALA A 134 4.97 16.54 -2.89
N TYR A 135 5.16 16.85 -1.61
CA TYR A 135 6.38 17.50 -1.11
C TYR A 135 7.57 16.56 -1.02
N LEU A 136 7.42 15.40 -0.36
CA LEU A 136 8.52 14.45 -0.18
C LEU A 136 9.04 13.90 -1.52
N TYR A 137 8.17 13.74 -2.52
CA TYR A 137 8.57 13.21 -3.82
C TYR A 137 8.96 14.28 -4.84
N ARG A 138 8.49 15.55 -4.72
CA ARG A 138 8.99 16.65 -5.57
C ARG A 138 10.46 16.97 -5.32
N VAL A 139 10.96 16.79 -4.09
CA VAL A 139 12.36 17.07 -3.73
C VAL A 139 13.33 16.01 -4.30
N GLN A 140 12.84 14.81 -4.65
CA GLN A 140 13.68 13.70 -5.15
C GLN A 140 13.80 13.59 -6.69
N ALA A 141 13.25 14.56 -7.43
CA ALA A 141 13.32 14.70 -8.89
C ALA A 141 12.53 13.68 -9.75
N LEU A 142 11.92 14.20 -10.83
CA LEU A 142 11.31 13.52 -11.99
C LEU A 142 9.99 12.76 -11.75
N SER A 143 8.86 13.43 -12.01
CA SER A 143 7.58 12.85 -12.47
C SER A 143 7.20 11.48 -11.91
N ILE A 144 7.23 11.33 -10.59
CA ILE A 144 6.98 10.04 -9.95
C ILE A 144 5.46 9.82 -9.86
N HIS A 145 4.94 8.88 -10.64
CA HIS A 145 3.52 8.47 -10.65
C HIS A 145 3.20 7.66 -9.39
N MET A 146 2.95 8.37 -8.29
CA MET A 146 2.60 7.80 -6.99
C MET A 146 1.12 7.44 -6.94
N ILE A 147 0.80 6.22 -6.48
CA ILE A 147 -0.59 5.76 -6.45
C ILE A 147 -1.48 6.66 -5.59
N GLY A 148 -0.93 7.27 -4.53
CA GLY A 148 -1.67 8.16 -3.65
C GLY A 148 -2.04 9.51 -4.27
N LEU A 149 -1.46 9.86 -5.42
CA LEU A 149 -1.72 11.12 -6.13
C LEU A 149 -2.49 10.91 -7.44
N THR A 150 -2.25 9.79 -8.12
CA THR A 150 -2.75 9.58 -9.49
C THR A 150 -3.45 8.25 -9.70
N GLY A 151 -3.52 7.38 -8.69
CA GLY A 151 -4.00 6.02 -8.85
C GLY A 151 -3.04 5.12 -9.63
N VAL A 152 -3.59 4.10 -10.27
CA VAL A 152 -2.89 3.13 -11.12
C VAL A 152 -3.15 3.46 -12.58
N ASP A 153 -2.15 3.31 -13.44
CA ASP A 153 -2.31 3.55 -14.87
C ASP A 153 -3.20 2.46 -15.52
N ASP A 154 -4.43 2.86 -15.86
CA ASP A 154 -5.47 2.00 -16.43
C ASP A 154 -5.08 1.40 -17.78
N ALA A 155 -4.27 2.11 -18.58
CA ALA A 155 -3.86 1.65 -19.91
C ALA A 155 -2.89 0.45 -19.85
N VAL A 156 -2.39 0.12 -18.67
CA VAL A 156 -1.25 -0.78 -18.49
C VAL A 156 -1.56 -1.93 -17.54
N ALA A 157 -2.31 -1.71 -16.47
CA ALA A 157 -2.38 -2.65 -15.34
C ALA A 157 -3.75 -3.32 -15.11
N ASN A 158 -4.82 -2.94 -15.82
CA ASN A 158 -6.19 -3.32 -15.46
C ASN A 158 -7.04 -4.03 -16.57
N PRO A 159 -6.54 -5.06 -17.27
CA PRO A 159 -7.29 -5.68 -18.38
C PRO A 159 -8.59 -6.41 -18.00
N ASP A 160 -8.86 -6.64 -16.71
CA ASP A 160 -10.10 -7.31 -16.23
C ASP A 160 -11.00 -6.37 -15.42
N GLY A 161 -10.65 -5.08 -15.30
CA GLY A 161 -11.43 -4.08 -14.58
C GLY A 161 -11.45 -4.24 -13.06
N ARG A 162 -10.66 -5.14 -12.45
CA ARG A 162 -10.66 -5.36 -11.00
C ARG A 162 -9.91 -4.30 -10.20
N ILE A 163 -9.12 -3.44 -10.84
CA ILE A 163 -8.48 -2.29 -10.18
C ILE A 163 -9.42 -1.09 -10.32
N GLU A 164 -9.82 -0.50 -9.20
CA GLU A 164 -10.76 0.61 -9.12
C GLU A 164 -10.03 1.84 -8.57
N ASN A 165 -9.71 2.79 -9.45
CA ASN A 165 -9.18 4.10 -9.04
C ASN A 165 -10.33 4.97 -8.50
N VAL A 166 -10.18 5.46 -7.27
CA VAL A 166 -11.17 6.32 -6.61
C VAL A 166 -10.50 7.63 -6.20
N ASP A 167 -10.96 8.72 -6.80
CA ASP A 167 -10.57 10.07 -6.38
C ASP A 167 -11.27 10.42 -5.06
N LEU A 168 -10.48 10.69 -4.03
CA LEU A 168 -10.91 11.06 -2.69
C LEU A 168 -10.55 12.52 -2.38
N SER A 169 -10.20 13.34 -3.37
CA SER A 169 -9.78 14.73 -3.19
C SER A 169 -10.84 15.61 -2.50
N ASP A 170 -12.12 15.22 -2.56
CA ASP A 170 -13.23 15.88 -1.86
C ASP A 170 -13.26 15.59 -0.36
N ILE A 171 -12.82 14.39 0.05
CA ILE A 171 -12.77 13.95 1.45
C ILE A 171 -11.40 14.23 2.07
N VAL A 172 -10.32 13.98 1.32
CA VAL A 172 -8.93 14.00 1.78
C VAL A 172 -8.27 15.29 1.31
N ALA A 173 -8.24 16.29 2.19
CA ALA A 173 -7.53 17.54 1.97
C ALA A 173 -6.05 17.45 2.39
N TYR A 174 -5.75 16.62 3.39
CA TYR A 174 -4.41 16.37 3.91
C TYR A 174 -4.15 14.87 4.07
N HIS A 175 -2.89 14.44 4.00
CA HIS A 175 -2.52 13.01 4.15
C HIS A 175 -3.04 12.37 5.45
N SER A 176 -3.13 13.15 6.54
CA SER A 176 -3.69 12.69 7.82
C SER A 176 -5.17 12.32 7.73
N ASP A 177 -5.90 12.89 6.78
CA ASP A 177 -7.35 12.68 6.62
C ASP A 177 -7.66 11.23 6.24
N TYR A 178 -6.73 10.50 5.61
CA TYR A 178 -6.90 9.05 5.39
C TYR A 178 -7.15 8.28 6.69
N SER A 179 -6.52 8.70 7.79
CA SER A 179 -6.72 8.08 9.11
C SER A 179 -7.90 8.67 9.87
N LEU A 180 -8.09 10.00 9.79
CA LEU A 180 -9.13 10.71 10.56
C LEU A 180 -10.54 10.49 9.99
N LYS A 181 -10.65 10.33 8.67
CA LYS A 181 -11.90 10.17 7.93
C LYS A 181 -12.05 8.75 7.36
N LEU A 182 -11.36 7.77 7.96
CA LEU A 182 -11.31 6.40 7.45
C LEU A 182 -12.71 5.81 7.26
N THR A 183 -13.63 6.00 8.21
CA THR A 183 -15.01 5.50 8.10
C THR A 183 -15.72 6.07 6.86
N GLU A 184 -15.66 7.38 6.65
CA GLU A 184 -16.26 8.05 5.49
C GLU A 184 -15.64 7.56 4.17
N ILE A 185 -14.32 7.33 4.16
CA ILE A 185 -13.61 6.78 3.00
C ILE A 185 -14.04 5.34 2.72
N LEU A 186 -14.19 4.50 3.75
CA LEU A 186 -14.63 3.11 3.61
C LEU A 186 -16.07 3.02 3.07
N ASP A 187 -16.96 3.89 3.57
CA ASP A 187 -18.32 4.01 3.06
C ASP A 187 -18.30 4.41 1.58
N ARG A 188 -17.47 5.39 1.19
CA ARG A 188 -17.29 5.83 -0.20
C ARG A 188 -16.84 4.70 -1.13
N VAL A 189 -15.98 3.80 -0.64
CA VAL A 189 -15.47 2.68 -1.43
C VAL A 189 -16.30 1.40 -1.28
N ASN A 190 -17.43 1.43 -0.56
CA ASN A 190 -18.34 0.29 -0.33
C ASN A 190 -17.65 -0.91 0.34
N ILE A 191 -17.01 -0.69 1.50
CA ILE A 191 -16.37 -1.73 2.33
C ILE A 191 -17.09 -1.85 3.67
#